data_AF-A0A120KMU9-F1
#
_entry.id   AF-A0A120KMU9-F1
#
_cell.length_a   1.000
_cell.length_b   1.000
_cell.length_c   1.000
_cell.angle_alpha   90.00
_cell.angle_beta   90.00
_cell.angle_gamma   90.00
#
_symmetry.space_group_name_H-M   'P 1'
#
loop_
_entity.id
_entity.type
_entity.pdbx_description
1 polymer ?
#
loop_
_entity_poly.entity_id
_entity_poly.type
_entity_poly.pdbx_seq_one_letter_code
_entity_poly.pdbx_strand_id
1 'polypeptide(L)' 'MSELRDEIQNLSAVLELLQTEARAGQRPVLRLASDHLRLLARTLKEYGCGEIADPAAPLPPSSAPRPAAVTEACHVRQ' A
#
# COMPACT_ATOMS: atom_id res chain seq x y z
N MET A 1 19.63 -1.01 7.25
CA MET A 1 18.28 -1.10 6.65
C MET A 1 17.55 -2.41 6.97
N SER A 2 18.23 -3.50 7.34
CA SER A 2 17.58 -4.76 7.77
C SER A 2 16.81 -4.61 9.09
N GLU A 3 17.43 -4.03 10.12
CA GLU A 3 16.83 -3.87 11.45
C GLU A 3 15.52 -3.08 11.43
N LEU A 4 15.50 -1.91 10.76
CA LEU A 4 14.28 -1.12 10.59
C LEU A 4 13.15 -1.89 9.88
N ARG A 5 13.49 -2.63 8.82
CA ARG A 5 12.49 -3.45 8.10
C ARG A 5 11.93 -4.53 9.02
N ASP A 6 12.77 -5.17 9.82
CA ASP A 6 12.38 -6.24 10.73
C ASP A 6 11.51 -5.69 11.87
N GLU A 7 11.83 -4.50 12.39
CA GLU A 7 10.98 -3.77 13.34
C GLU A 7 9.61 -3.42 12.76
N ILE A 8 9.56 -2.92 11.52
CA ILE A 8 8.30 -2.61 10.81
C ILE A 8 7.45 -3.88 10.63
N GLN A 9 8.09 -5.00 10.25
CA GLN A 9 7.39 -6.29 10.13
C GLN A 9 6.85 -6.76 11.47
N ASN A 10 7.65 -6.66 12.54
CA ASN A 10 7.23 -7.02 13.90
C ASN A 10 6.02 -6.18 14.34
N LEU A 11 6.08 -4.85 14.15
CA LEU A 11 4.97 -3.96 14.47
C LEU A 11 3.71 -4.32 13.66
N SER A 12 3.85 -4.64 12.38
CA SER A 12 2.71 -5.06 11.55
C SER A 12 2.04 -6.33 12.10
N ALA A 13 2.81 -7.27 12.63
CA ALA A 13 2.31 -8.51 13.23
C ALA A 13 1.63 -8.25 14.59
N VAL A 14 2.19 -7.37 15.42
CA VAL A 14 1.53 -6.93 16.67
C VAL A 14 0.17 -6.32 16.39
N LEU A 15 0.06 -5.47 15.36
CA LEU A 15 -1.23 -4.87 14.99
C LEU A 15 -2.25 -5.90 14.50
N GLU A 16 -1.82 -7.00 13.88
CA GLU A 16 -2.72 -8.11 13.54
C GLU A 16 -3.20 -8.87 14.76
N LEU A 17 -2.32 -9.14 15.72
CA LEU A 17 -2.71 -9.76 16.98
C LEU A 17 -3.73 -8.89 17.72
N LEU A 18 -3.54 -7.56 17.74
CA LEU A 18 -4.49 -6.65 18.37
C LEU A 18 -5.85 -6.61 17.66
N GLN A 19 -5.96 -7.03 16.39
CA GLN A 19 -7.24 -7.06 15.68
C GLN A 19 -8.23 -8.09 16.27
N THR A 20 -7.74 -9.18 16.87
CA THR A 20 -8.62 -10.21 17.47
C THR A 20 -9.42 -9.62 18.63
N GLU A 21 -8.75 -8.84 19.47
CA GLU A 21 -9.31 -8.20 20.67
C GLU A 21 -9.97 -6.84 20.38
N ALA A 22 -9.78 -6.29 19.19
CA ALA A 22 -10.27 -4.96 18.85
C ALA A 22 -11.80 -4.89 18.69
N ARG A 23 -12.37 -3.77 19.10
CA ARG A 23 -13.77 -3.44 18.82
C ARG A 23 -14.01 -3.35 17.31
N ALA A 24 -15.25 -3.61 16.88
CA ALA A 24 -15.62 -3.62 15.46
C ALA A 24 -15.19 -2.34 14.70
N GLY A 25 -15.31 -1.16 15.31
CA GLY A 25 -14.88 0.12 14.71
C GLY A 25 -13.37 0.34 14.65
N GLN A 26 -12.57 -0.37 15.45
CA GLN A 26 -11.11 -0.24 15.49
C GLN A 26 -10.42 -1.18 14.49
N ARG A 27 -11.04 -2.33 14.19
CA ARG A 27 -10.49 -3.34 13.26
C ARG A 27 -10.11 -2.76 11.89
N PRO A 28 -10.91 -1.89 11.24
CA PRO A 28 -10.52 -1.30 9.95
C PRO A 28 -9.24 -0.47 10.04
N VAL A 29 -9.08 0.29 11.13
CA VAL A 29 -7.91 1.15 11.35
C VAL A 29 -6.65 0.30 11.60
N LEU A 30 -6.76 -0.72 12.45
CA LEU A 30 -5.63 -1.63 12.72
C LEU A 30 -5.22 -2.42 11.49
N ARG A 31 -6.20 -2.87 10.68
CA ARG A 31 -5.93 -3.52 9.40
C ARG A 31 -5.20 -2.58 8.44
N LEU A 32 -5.72 -1.37 8.27
CA LEU A 32 -5.11 -0.35 7.40
C LEU A 32 -3.67 -0.04 7.81
N ALA A 33 -3.42 0.11 9.11
CA ALA A 33 -2.08 0.38 9.64
C ALA A 33 -1.12 -0.79 9.41
N SER A 34 -1.57 -2.03 9.67
CA SER A 34 -0.76 -3.23 9.40
C SER A 34 -0.42 -3.37 7.91
N ASP A 35 -1.40 -3.15 7.02
CA ASP A 35 -1.21 -3.22 5.57
C ASP A 35 -0.20 -2.17 5.07
N HIS A 36 -0.26 -0.93 5.58
CA HIS A 36 0.71 0.11 5.24
C HIS A 36 2.12 -0.21 5.72
N LEU A 37 2.28 -0.75 6.93
CA LEU A 37 3.60 -1.16 7.44
C LEU A 37 4.19 -2.29 6.58
N ARG A 38 3.36 -3.24 6.13
CA ARG A 38 3.80 -4.30 5.22
C ARG A 38 4.21 -3.77 3.86
N LEU A 39 3.46 -2.81 3.31
CA LEU A 39 3.84 -2.13 2.08
C LEU A 39 5.19 -1.44 2.26
N LEU A 40 5.37 -0.69 3.34
CA LEU A 40 6.63 -0.01 3.64
C LEU A 40 7.80 -0.98 3.79
N ALA A 41 7.62 -2.12 4.47
CA ALA A 41 8.66 -3.14 4.59
C ALA A 41 9.06 -3.77 3.24
N ARG A 42 8.10 -3.93 2.32
CA ARG A 42 8.37 -4.39 0.94
C ARG A 42 9.12 -3.34 0.14
N THR A 43 8.68 -2.09 0.20
CA THR A 43 9.39 -0.94 -0.38
C THR A 43 10.83 -0.89 0.15
N LEU A 44 11.06 -0.97 1.46
CA LEU A 44 12.41 -0.98 2.02
C LEU A 44 13.26 -2.18 1.57
N LYS A 45 12.63 -3.33 1.26
CA LYS A 45 13.33 -4.48 0.69
C LYS A 45 13.70 -4.25 -0.78
N GLU A 46 12.81 -3.66 -1.56
CA GLU A 46 12.98 -3.37 -2.98
C GLU A 46 14.00 -2.26 -3.22
N TYR A 47 13.90 -1.16 -2.47
CA TYR A 47 14.78 0.01 -2.58
C TYR A 47 16.01 -0.05 -1.65
N GLY A 48 16.08 -1.03 -0.74
CA GLY A 48 17.23 -1.23 0.15
C GLY A 48 18.40 -2.00 -0.50
N CYS A 49 18.24 -2.49 -1.73
CA CYS A 49 19.27 -3.20 -2.50
C CYS A 49 19.66 -2.49 -3.81
N GLY A 50 19.03 -1.37 -4.14
CA GLY A 50 19.38 -0.53 -5.27
C GLY A 50 19.67 0.87 -4.76
N GLU A 51 20.77 1.44 -5.23
CA GLU A 51 21.16 2.84 -5.07
C GLU A 51 19.95 3.77 -4.91
N ILE A 52 20.07 4.72 -3.97
CA ILE A 52 19.23 5.92 -3.92
C ILE A 52 19.21 6.47 -5.34
N ALA A 53 18.12 6.23 -6.07
CA ALA A 53 17.97 6.75 -7.41
C ALA A 53 18.03 8.27 -7.28
N ASP A 54 19.08 8.82 -7.89
CA ASP A 54 19.34 10.25 -8.00
C ASP A 54 18.02 10.98 -8.31
N PRO A 55 17.62 12.03 -7.55
CA PRO A 55 16.42 12.80 -7.83
C PRO A 55 16.42 13.45 -9.24
N ALA A 56 17.53 13.38 -9.97
CA ALA A 56 17.66 13.79 -11.36
C ALA A 56 17.30 12.72 -12.42
N ALA A 57 16.96 11.49 -12.03
CA ALA A 57 16.65 10.43 -13.00
C ALA A 57 15.34 10.74 -13.78
N PRO A 58 15.37 10.81 -15.13
CA PRO A 58 14.17 11.07 -15.92
C PRO A 58 13.15 9.94 -15.73
N LEU A 59 11.94 10.29 -15.31
CA LEU A 59 10.82 9.35 -15.25
C LEU A 59 10.61 8.69 -16.62
N PRO A 60 10.47 7.36 -16.70
CA PRO A 60 10.09 6.71 -17.95
C PRO A 60 8.70 7.22 -18.39
N PRO A 61 8.43 7.34 -19.70
CA PRO A 61 7.17 7.88 -20.18
C PRO A 61 6.01 7.02 -19.70
N SER A 62 5.15 7.64 -18.87
CA SER A 62 3.90 7.06 -18.39
C SER A 62 3.00 6.75 -19.57
N SER A 63 3.01 5.49 -20.00
CA SER A 63 2.04 4.92 -20.93
C SER A 63 0.87 4.33 -20.14
N ALA A 64 0.20 5.17 -19.35
CA ALA A 64 -1.10 4.81 -18.82
C ALA A 64 -2.15 4.97 -19.95
N PRO A 65 -2.90 3.91 -20.32
CA PRO A 65 -4.06 4.09 -21.19
C PRO A 65 -5.11 4.86 -20.40
N ARG A 66 -5.44 6.05 -20.90
CA ARG A 66 -6.57 6.88 -20.46
C ARG A 66 -7.86 6.04 -20.46
N PRO A 67 -8.60 5.90 -19.35
CA PRO A 67 -9.91 5.27 -19.39
C PRO A 67 -10.82 6.17 -20.23
N ALA A 68 -11.36 5.62 -21.32
CA ALA A 68 -12.40 6.28 -22.09
C ALA A 68 -13.62 6.52 -21.19
N ALA A 69 -14.18 7.72 -21.29
CA ALA A 69 -15.42 8.08 -20.60
C ALA A 69 -16.51 7.07 -20.98
N VAL A 70 -16.92 6.23 -20.02
CA VAL A 70 -18.16 5.46 -20.13
C VAL A 70 -19.28 6.46 -19.97
N THR A 71 -19.91 6.78 -21.10
CA THR A 71 -21.14 7.54 -21.19
C THR A 71 -22.27 6.74 -20.54
N GLU A 72 -23.01 7.39 -19.64
CA GLU A 72 -24.30 6.92 -19.15
C GLU A 72 -25.25 6.63 -20.32
N ALA A 73 -25.89 5.46 -20.29
CA ALA A 73 -27.16 5.24 -20.97
C ALA A 73 -28.04 4.36 -20.07
N CYS A 74 -28.85 5.00 -19.24
CA CYS A 74 -29.97 4.37 -18.57
C CYS A 74 -30.99 3.90 -19.62
N HIS A 75 -31.13 2.58 -19.80
CA HIS A 75 -32.28 2.01 -20.50
C HIS A 75 -33.21 1.35 -19.48
N VAL A 76 -34.23 2.10 -19.07
CA VAL A 76 -35.42 1.55 -18.40
C VAL A 76 -36.26 0.84 -19.46
N ARG A 77 -36.58 -0.43 -19.21
CA ARG A 77 -37.53 -1.20 -20.01
C ARG A 77 -38.95 -0.75 -19.70
N GLN A 78 -39.75 -0.53 -20.74
CA GLN A 78 -41.20 -0.60 -20.70
C GLN A 78 -41.66 -1.68 -21.66
#